data_AF-A0A151ATI5-F1
#
_entry.id   AF-A0A151ATI5-F1
#
_cell.length_a   1.000
_cell.length_b   1.000
_cell.length_c   1.000
_cell.angle_alpha   90.00
_cell.angle_beta   90.00
_cell.angle_gamma   90.00
#
_symmetry.space_group_name_H-M   'P 1'
#
loop_
_entity.id
_entity.type
_entity.pdbx_description
1 polymer ?
#
loop_
_entity_poly.entity_id
_entity_poly.type
_entity_poly.pdbx_seq_one_letter_code
_entity_poly.pdbx_strand_id
1 'polypeptide(L)'
;MRVGIQELEDVNNFEERLYKDAGADKQSIDLIVDLGEVVQLPQDVIKSLATVICFMLTQIKASDFRNVIVAGSSFPESLNVPQNKISLLERKEWILWKEVHNKHSYVKFGDYGPDDPHDQEYDHGITIIPTIRYTSENTWYIVRGIRDPRNPYDYTQFHSLSQKLINISDIFCGKDFSWGDMKIYECANQKCTGSNNCNHGNMRSWVPINTNHHLTYVGHQVAMLVSS
;
A
#
# COMPACT_ATOMS: atom_id res chain seq x y z
N MET A 1 5.25 20.62 4.27
CA MET A 1 3.95 20.87 4.92
C MET A 1 3.06 19.66 4.68
N ARG A 2 2.48 19.10 5.75
CA ARG A 2 1.52 17.99 5.68
C ARG A 2 0.13 18.54 6.00
N VAL A 3 -0.87 18.13 5.22
CA VAL A 3 -2.26 18.54 5.36
C VAL A 3 -3.15 17.31 5.28
N GLY A 4 -3.91 17.07 6.34
CA GLY A 4 -4.85 15.97 6.45
C GLY A 4 -6.12 16.22 5.65
N ILE A 5 -6.88 15.14 5.42
CA ILE A 5 -8.17 15.19 4.72
C ILE A 5 -9.17 16.18 5.35
N GLN A 6 -9.19 16.32 6.68
CA GLN A 6 -10.10 17.22 7.40
C GLN A 6 -9.78 18.69 7.15
N GLU A 7 -8.57 18.98 6.70
CA GLU A 7 -8.08 20.34 6.47
C GLU A 7 -8.28 20.78 5.01
N LEU A 8 -8.74 19.87 4.13
CA LEU A 8 -9.02 20.16 2.73
C LEU A 8 -10.23 21.09 2.53
N GLU A 9 -11.08 21.24 3.54
CA GLU A 9 -12.30 22.06 3.48
C GLU A 9 -12.05 23.55 3.76
N ASP A 10 -10.93 23.92 4.38
CA ASP A 10 -10.61 25.30 4.79
C ASP A 10 -9.35 25.83 4.11
N VAL A 11 -9.51 26.20 2.83
CA VAL A 11 -8.43 26.73 1.97
C VAL A 11 -7.85 28.04 2.52
N ASN A 12 -8.65 28.87 3.20
CA ASN A 12 -8.18 30.16 3.72
C ASN A 12 -7.20 29.98 4.88
N ASN A 13 -7.52 29.06 5.80
CA ASN A 13 -6.66 28.71 6.91
C ASN A 13 -5.35 28.05 6.43
N PHE A 14 -5.40 27.33 5.31
CA PHE A 14 -4.21 26.76 4.68
C PHE A 14 -3.20 27.82 4.21
N GLU A 15 -3.66 28.92 3.60
CA GLU A 15 -2.77 30.02 3.20
C GLU A 15 -2.15 30.73 4.42
N GLU A 16 -2.94 31.02 5.46
CA GLU A 16 -2.43 31.61 6.69
C GLU A 16 -1.36 30.73 7.35
N ARG A 17 -1.56 29.41 7.36
CA ARG A 17 -0.56 28.46 7.85
C ARG A 17 0.69 28.41 6.99
N LEU A 18 0.59 28.47 5.66
CA LEU A 18 1.77 28.57 4.81
C LEU A 18 2.62 29.78 5.18
N TYR A 19 1.99 30.95 5.35
CA TYR A 19 2.69 32.17 5.75
C TYR A 19 3.29 32.05 7.15
N LYS A 20 2.56 31.47 8.11
CA LYS A 20 2.95 31.38 9.52
C LYS A 20 3.97 30.29 9.82
N ASP A 21 3.80 29.11 9.24
CA ASP A 21 4.62 27.91 9.50
C ASP A 21 5.91 27.92 8.66
N ALA A 22 5.88 28.53 7.47
CA ALA A 22 7.02 28.48 6.56
C ALA A 22 7.82 29.78 6.47
N GLY A 23 7.20 30.97 6.55
CA GLY A 23 7.89 32.24 6.26
C GLY A 23 8.70 32.23 4.94
N ALA A 24 8.40 31.25 4.06
CA ALA A 24 9.27 30.79 3.00
C ALA A 24 8.47 30.64 1.71
N ASP A 25 9.17 30.80 0.60
CA ASP A 25 8.61 30.64 -0.73
C ASP A 25 8.13 29.19 -0.94
N LYS A 26 7.00 29.01 -1.64
CA LYS A 26 6.41 27.70 -1.94
C LYS A 26 7.42 26.77 -2.62
N GLN A 27 8.33 27.33 -3.42
CA GLN A 27 9.40 26.61 -4.11
C GLN A 27 10.39 25.90 -3.17
N SER A 28 10.37 26.19 -1.88
CA SER A 28 11.17 25.52 -0.85
C SER A 28 10.40 24.46 -0.05
N ILE A 29 9.09 24.33 -0.29
CA ILE A 29 8.17 23.50 0.50
C ILE A 29 7.72 22.29 -0.31
N ASP A 30 7.80 21.10 0.29
CA ASP A 30 7.07 19.93 -0.19
C ASP A 30 5.68 19.91 0.46
N LEU A 31 4.63 19.92 -0.35
CA LEU A 31 3.25 19.75 0.09
C LEU A 31 2.89 18.26 0.06
N ILE A 32 2.46 17.73 1.20
CA ILE A 32 1.91 16.38 1.33
C ILE A 32 0.45 16.51 1.68
N VAL A 33 -0.42 16.10 0.75
CA VAL A 33 -1.85 15.89 1.00
C VAL A 33 -2.00 14.47 1.51
N ASP A 34 -2.23 14.36 2.81
CA ASP A 34 -2.32 13.11 3.54
C ASP A 34 -3.78 12.70 3.72
N LEU A 35 -4.16 11.62 3.05
CA LEU A 35 -5.51 11.09 3.05
C LEU A 35 -5.78 10.16 4.25
N GLY A 36 -4.74 9.79 5.00
CA GLY A 36 -4.81 8.76 6.02
C GLY A 36 -5.26 7.42 5.44
N GLU A 37 -6.09 6.71 6.22
CA GLU A 37 -6.76 5.50 5.79
C GLU A 37 -8.02 5.83 4.98
N VAL A 38 -8.10 5.32 3.76
CA VAL A 38 -9.25 5.50 2.85
C VAL A 38 -9.97 4.19 2.55
N VAL A 39 -9.58 3.08 3.19
CA VAL A 39 -10.15 1.74 2.93
C VAL A 39 -11.67 1.69 3.14
N GLN A 40 -12.20 2.43 4.11
CA GLN A 40 -13.62 2.40 4.46
C GLN A 40 -14.48 3.28 3.55
N LEU A 41 -13.86 4.17 2.76
CA LEU A 41 -14.59 5.10 1.90
C LEU A 41 -15.21 4.37 0.70
N PRO A 42 -16.51 4.57 0.42
CA PRO A 42 -17.14 4.08 -0.81
C PRO A 42 -16.46 4.60 -2.08
N GLN A 43 -16.58 3.87 -3.19
CA GLN A 43 -15.87 4.20 -4.44
C GLN A 43 -16.30 5.54 -5.07
N ASP A 44 -17.58 5.89 -4.93
CA ASP A 44 -18.12 7.20 -5.33
C ASP A 44 -17.55 8.34 -4.46
N VAL A 45 -17.33 8.09 -3.17
CA VAL A 45 -16.65 9.03 -2.26
C VAL A 45 -15.20 9.23 -2.67
N ILE A 46 -14.50 8.18 -3.12
CA ILE A 46 -13.11 8.30 -3.63
C ILE A 46 -13.02 9.27 -4.82
N LYS A 47 -13.95 9.21 -5.78
CA LYS A 47 -13.98 10.12 -6.93
C LYS A 47 -14.33 11.56 -6.53
N SER A 48 -15.28 11.72 -5.61
CA SER A 48 -15.63 13.03 -5.06
C SER A 48 -14.44 13.66 -4.34
N LEU A 49 -13.71 12.87 -3.54
CA LEU A 49 -12.51 13.31 -2.84
C LEU A 49 -11.40 13.74 -3.81
N ALA A 50 -11.15 12.97 -4.88
CA ALA A 50 -10.22 13.39 -5.94
C ALA A 50 -10.60 14.76 -6.53
N THR A 51 -11.88 15.02 -6.72
CA THR A 51 -12.38 16.30 -7.25
C THR A 51 -12.14 17.46 -6.27
N VAL A 52 -12.39 17.25 -4.98
CA VAL A 52 -12.10 18.23 -3.92
C VAL A 52 -10.62 18.54 -3.86
N ILE A 53 -9.75 17.52 -3.94
CA ILE A 53 -8.30 17.69 -3.95
C ILE A 53 -7.87 18.52 -5.17
N CYS A 54 -8.36 18.21 -6.38
CA CYS A 54 -8.04 18.99 -7.58
C CYS A 54 -8.47 20.47 -7.45
N PHE A 55 -9.66 20.71 -6.89
CA PHE A 55 -10.15 22.06 -6.65
C PHE A 55 -9.22 22.81 -5.69
N MET A 56 -8.89 22.21 -4.54
CA MET A 56 -7.97 22.78 -3.56
C MET A 56 -6.60 23.08 -4.18
N LEU A 57 -5.99 22.10 -4.88
CA LEU A 57 -4.69 22.26 -5.53
C LEU A 57 -4.68 23.42 -6.54
N THR A 58 -5.80 23.63 -7.24
CA THR A 58 -5.97 24.78 -8.16
C THR A 58 -6.03 26.09 -7.40
N GLN A 59 -6.84 26.18 -6.34
CA GLN A 59 -7.01 27.41 -5.56
C GLN A 59 -5.68 27.88 -4.95
N ILE A 60 -4.90 26.96 -4.39
CA ILE A 60 -3.64 27.29 -3.72
C ILE A 60 -2.45 27.42 -4.69
N LYS A 61 -2.67 27.29 -6.00
CA LYS A 61 -1.61 27.21 -7.03
C LYS A 61 -0.52 26.20 -6.63
N ALA A 62 -0.93 24.95 -6.40
CA ALA A 62 -0.04 23.95 -5.82
C ALA A 62 1.18 23.63 -6.70
N SER A 63 1.14 23.96 -7.99
CA SER A 63 2.30 23.85 -8.89
C SER A 63 3.51 24.70 -8.48
N ASP A 64 3.30 25.72 -7.63
CA ASP A 64 4.37 26.60 -7.17
C ASP A 64 5.19 25.97 -6.03
N PHE A 65 4.74 24.82 -5.49
CA PHE A 65 5.47 24.08 -4.48
C PHE A 65 6.65 23.29 -5.07
N ARG A 66 7.68 23.05 -4.26
CA ARG A 66 8.84 22.22 -4.67
C ARG A 66 8.40 20.84 -5.13
N ASN A 67 7.52 20.21 -4.36
CA ASN A 67 6.88 18.95 -4.68
C ASN A 67 5.46 18.97 -4.15
N VAL A 68 4.56 18.27 -4.84
CA VAL A 68 3.21 17.98 -4.35
C VAL A 68 3.03 16.48 -4.38
N ILE A 69 2.68 15.90 -3.24
CA ILE A 69 2.50 14.47 -3.04
C ILE A 69 1.09 14.25 -2.49
N VAL A 70 0.36 13.30 -3.06
CA VAL A 70 -0.87 12.78 -2.46
C VAL A 70 -0.55 11.40 -1.92
N ALA A 71 -0.75 11.19 -0.61
CA ALA A 71 -0.42 9.96 0.08
C ALA A 71 -1.59 9.42 0.91
N GLY A 72 -1.72 8.10 0.99
CA GLY A 72 -2.74 7.45 1.80
C GLY A 72 -2.56 5.93 1.85
N SER A 73 -3.51 5.25 2.47
CA SER A 73 -3.55 3.78 2.48
C SER A 73 -4.97 3.25 2.39
N SER A 74 -5.15 2.16 1.65
CA SER A 74 -6.37 1.33 1.68
C SER A 74 -6.12 -0.02 2.33
N PHE A 75 -4.99 -0.20 3.01
CA PHE A 75 -4.77 -1.42 3.75
C PHE A 75 -5.55 -1.36 5.07
N PRO A 76 -6.44 -2.32 5.36
CA PRO A 76 -7.27 -2.26 6.55
C PRO A 76 -6.47 -2.61 7.81
N GLU A 77 -6.86 -2.01 8.93
CA GLU A 77 -6.39 -2.36 10.28
C GLU A 77 -6.47 -3.87 10.54
N SER A 78 -7.60 -4.48 10.17
CA SER A 78 -7.83 -5.91 10.29
C SER A 78 -8.20 -6.56 8.97
N LEU A 79 -7.42 -7.57 8.59
CA LEU A 79 -7.70 -8.40 7.42
C LEU A 79 -8.86 -9.38 7.69
N ASN A 80 -10.09 -8.88 7.58
CA ASN A 80 -11.34 -9.65 7.68
C ASN A 80 -11.71 -10.37 6.38
N VAL A 81 -10.71 -11.00 5.75
CA VAL A 81 -10.89 -11.76 4.51
C VAL A 81 -10.97 -13.26 4.78
N PRO A 82 -11.68 -14.05 3.95
CA PRO A 82 -11.77 -15.49 4.12
C PRO A 82 -10.41 -16.20 4.22
N GLN A 83 -10.27 -17.10 5.19
CA GLN A 83 -9.10 -17.96 5.34
C GLN A 83 -9.02 -19.01 4.22
N ASN A 84 -7.81 -19.49 3.94
CA ASN A 84 -7.49 -20.45 2.88
C ASN A 84 -7.91 -20.01 1.46
N LYS A 85 -8.22 -18.74 1.26
CA LYS A 85 -8.64 -18.17 -0.02
C LYS A 85 -7.72 -17.02 -0.43
N ILE A 86 -7.80 -16.69 -1.71
CA ILE A 86 -7.26 -15.44 -2.25
C ILE A 86 -8.39 -14.41 -2.20
N SER A 87 -8.12 -13.24 -1.66
CA SER A 87 -9.05 -12.12 -1.63
C SER A 87 -8.41 -10.89 -2.26
N LEU A 88 -9.22 -10.05 -2.88
CA LEU A 88 -8.77 -8.82 -3.52
C LEU A 88 -9.13 -7.65 -2.63
N LEU A 89 -8.15 -6.80 -2.36
CA LEU A 89 -8.36 -5.50 -1.71
C LEU A 89 -7.98 -4.40 -2.69
N GLU A 90 -8.84 -3.41 -2.86
CA GLU A 90 -8.57 -2.28 -3.76
C GLU A 90 -7.58 -1.29 -3.15
N ARG A 91 -6.68 -0.79 -3.99
CA ARG A 91 -5.76 0.31 -3.72
C ARG A 91 -6.47 1.63 -4.04
N LYS A 92 -7.37 2.08 -3.16
CA LYS A 92 -8.21 3.25 -3.43
C LYS A 92 -7.40 4.54 -3.48
N GLU A 93 -6.33 4.64 -2.70
CA GLU A 93 -5.33 5.72 -2.78
C GLU A 93 -4.69 5.80 -4.17
N TRP A 94 -4.39 4.66 -4.79
CA TRP A 94 -3.87 4.58 -6.15
C TRP A 94 -4.89 5.04 -7.19
N ILE A 95 -6.14 4.57 -7.06
CA ILE A 95 -7.24 4.98 -7.94
C ILE A 95 -7.47 6.49 -7.85
N LEU A 96 -7.54 7.03 -6.64
CA LEU A 96 -7.69 8.45 -6.36
C LEU A 96 -6.54 9.26 -6.97
N TRP A 97 -5.30 8.85 -6.73
CA TRP A 97 -4.13 9.58 -7.23
C TRP A 97 -4.14 9.68 -8.75
N LYS A 98 -4.51 8.61 -9.48
CA LYS A 98 -4.63 8.68 -10.95
C LYS A 98 -5.61 9.77 -11.41
N GLU A 99 -6.75 9.90 -10.75
CA GLU A 99 -7.72 10.97 -11.06
C GLU A 99 -7.14 12.36 -10.82
N VAL A 100 -6.37 12.53 -9.74
CA VAL A 100 -5.67 13.79 -9.44
C VAL A 100 -4.56 14.07 -10.47
N HIS A 101 -3.71 13.08 -10.75
CA HIS A 101 -2.59 13.18 -11.68
C HIS A 101 -3.04 13.52 -13.10
N ASN A 102 -4.17 12.97 -13.56
CA ASN A 102 -4.76 13.29 -14.86
C ASN A 102 -5.09 14.78 -15.03
N LYS A 103 -5.39 15.49 -13.93
CA LYS A 103 -5.66 16.95 -13.94
C LYS A 103 -4.45 17.79 -13.51
N HIS A 104 -3.59 17.22 -12.67
CA HIS A 104 -2.42 17.85 -12.08
C HIS A 104 -1.20 16.92 -12.20
N SER A 105 -0.61 16.86 -13.40
CA SER A 105 0.48 15.91 -13.72
C SER A 105 1.77 16.09 -12.91
N TYR A 106 1.93 17.23 -12.24
CA TYR A 106 3.05 17.47 -11.31
C TYR A 106 2.86 16.76 -9.95
N VAL A 107 1.68 16.22 -9.66
CA VAL A 107 1.37 15.55 -8.39
C VAL A 107 1.95 14.14 -8.37
N LYS A 108 2.80 13.87 -7.38
CA LYS A 108 3.47 12.59 -7.14
C LYS A 108 2.61 11.67 -6.29
N PHE A 109 2.75 10.37 -6.52
CA PHE A 109 2.11 9.34 -5.72
C PHE A 109 2.90 9.07 -4.45
N GLY A 110 2.19 8.81 -3.35
CA GLY A 110 2.72 8.16 -2.16
C GLY A 110 1.68 7.20 -1.58
N ASP A 111 2.14 6.19 -0.85
CA ASP A 111 1.30 5.33 -0.02
C ASP A 111 2.03 4.88 1.25
N TYR A 112 1.33 4.15 2.12
CA TYR A 112 1.89 3.64 3.38
C TYR A 112 2.36 2.19 3.27
N GLY A 113 2.47 1.66 2.05
CA GLY A 113 2.88 0.28 1.81
C GLY A 113 1.76 -0.75 2.00
N PRO A 114 2.12 -2.04 1.99
CA PRO A 114 1.17 -3.16 2.00
C PRO A 114 0.88 -3.67 3.42
N ASP A 115 0.68 -2.78 4.39
CA ASP A 115 0.29 -3.13 5.76
C ASP A 115 -0.55 -2.03 6.41
N ASP A 116 -1.16 -2.37 7.56
CA ASP A 116 -1.82 -1.38 8.42
C ASP A 116 -0.85 -0.22 8.73
N PRO A 117 -1.23 1.03 8.44
CA PRO A 117 -0.39 2.19 8.72
C PRO A 117 -0.30 2.56 10.21
N HIS A 118 -1.11 1.94 11.07
CA HIS A 118 -1.10 2.17 12.50
C HIS A 118 -0.17 1.22 13.25
N ASP A 119 0.61 1.78 14.18
CA ASP A 119 1.36 0.99 15.14
C ASP A 119 0.38 0.31 16.10
N GLN A 120 0.21 -1.00 15.93
CA GLN A 120 -0.63 -1.78 16.83
C GLN A 120 0.15 -2.13 18.10
N GLU A 121 -0.27 -1.56 19.24
CA GLU A 121 0.16 -2.02 20.55
C GLU A 121 -0.65 -3.26 20.94
N TYR A 122 0.06 -4.37 21.15
CA TYR A 122 -0.57 -5.63 21.54
C TYR A 122 -0.20 -5.95 22.99
N ASP A 123 -1.18 -5.86 23.88
CA ASP A 123 -1.05 -6.27 25.28
C ASP A 123 -0.91 -7.80 25.46
N HIS A 124 -1.05 -8.58 24.37
CA HIS A 124 -1.11 -10.04 24.38
C HIS A 124 -0.39 -10.65 23.16
N GLY A 125 -0.03 -11.93 23.25
CA GLY A 125 0.54 -12.67 22.13
C GLY A 125 -0.44 -12.78 20.95
N ILE A 126 -0.07 -12.22 19.80
CA ILE A 126 -0.89 -12.22 18.59
C ILE A 126 -0.76 -13.56 17.88
N THR A 127 -1.88 -14.20 17.58
CA THR A 127 -1.88 -15.31 16.61
C THR A 127 -1.99 -14.73 15.21
N ILE A 128 -0.86 -14.64 14.51
CA ILE A 128 -0.82 -14.08 13.15
C ILE A 128 -1.01 -15.21 12.14
N ILE A 129 -2.01 -15.08 11.28
CA ILE A 129 -2.26 -16.04 10.18
C ILE A 129 -1.24 -15.77 9.06
N PRO A 130 -0.49 -16.80 8.60
CA PRO A 130 0.38 -16.67 7.43
C PRO A 130 -0.36 -16.02 6.25
N THR A 131 0.15 -14.89 5.76
CA THR A 131 -0.52 -14.09 4.73
C THR A 131 0.53 -13.51 3.79
N ILE A 132 0.37 -13.75 2.49
CA ILE A 132 1.13 -13.07 1.44
C ILE A 132 0.28 -11.90 0.94
N ARG A 133 0.90 -10.73 0.82
CA ARG A 133 0.25 -9.50 0.35
C ARG A 133 0.95 -9.07 -0.93
N TYR A 134 0.31 -9.36 -2.05
CA TYR A 134 0.94 -9.24 -3.36
C TYR A 134 0.27 -8.14 -4.17
N THR A 135 1.03 -7.16 -4.65
CA THR A 135 0.49 -5.96 -5.31
C THR A 135 0.37 -6.22 -6.81
N SER A 136 -0.81 -5.95 -7.37
CA SER A 136 -1.00 -6.05 -8.82
C SER A 136 -2.08 -5.06 -9.26
N GLU A 137 -1.77 -4.25 -10.26
CA GLU A 137 -2.66 -3.25 -10.83
C GLU A 137 -3.24 -2.31 -9.75
N ASN A 138 -4.57 -2.28 -9.63
CA ASN A 138 -5.30 -1.46 -8.65
C ASN A 138 -5.64 -2.25 -7.38
N THR A 139 -5.05 -3.42 -7.15
CA THR A 139 -5.41 -4.29 -6.01
C THR A 139 -4.20 -4.91 -5.32
N TRP A 140 -4.44 -5.40 -4.11
CA TRP A 140 -3.62 -6.42 -3.47
C TRP A 140 -4.33 -7.77 -3.54
N TYR A 141 -3.57 -8.79 -3.90
CA TYR A 141 -3.92 -10.20 -3.76
C TYR A 141 -3.50 -10.66 -2.37
N ILE A 142 -4.48 -10.85 -1.49
CA ILE A 142 -4.29 -11.34 -0.13
C ILE A 142 -4.43 -12.86 -0.14
N VAL A 143 -3.30 -13.56 -0.11
CA VAL A 143 -3.23 -15.03 -0.09
C VAL A 143 -3.12 -15.47 1.37
N ARG A 144 -4.26 -15.81 1.97
CA ARG A 144 -4.37 -16.02 3.42
C ARG A 144 -4.43 -17.50 3.78
N GLY A 145 -3.63 -17.90 4.76
CA GLY A 145 -3.63 -19.21 5.39
C GLY A 145 -4.83 -19.48 6.29
N ILE A 146 -4.67 -20.46 7.16
CA ILE A 146 -5.66 -20.89 8.15
C ILE A 146 -5.07 -20.64 9.55
N ARG A 147 -5.90 -20.14 10.45
CA ARG A 147 -5.58 -20.10 11.87
C ARG A 147 -5.73 -21.51 12.46
N ASP A 148 -4.63 -22.08 12.95
CA ASP A 148 -4.67 -23.27 13.80
C ASP A 148 -4.36 -22.86 15.25
N PRO A 149 -5.36 -22.86 16.16
CA PRO A 149 -5.14 -22.57 17.58
C PRO A 149 -4.17 -23.55 18.26
N ARG A 150 -4.00 -24.77 17.72
CA ARG A 150 -3.09 -25.78 18.25
C ARG A 150 -1.67 -25.62 17.72
N ASN A 151 -1.51 -24.91 16.60
CA ASN A 151 -0.21 -24.60 16.00
C ASN A 151 -0.17 -23.13 15.53
N PRO A 152 -0.11 -22.16 16.47
CA PRO A 152 -0.21 -20.73 16.16
C PRO A 152 0.99 -20.17 15.36
N TYR A 153 2.07 -20.96 15.21
CA TYR A 153 3.28 -20.59 14.48
C TYR A 153 3.52 -21.50 13.27
N ASP A 154 2.46 -22.02 12.67
CA ASP A 154 2.53 -22.85 11.46
C ASP A 154 2.91 -22.03 10.21
N TYR A 155 4.18 -21.62 10.14
CA TYR A 155 4.70 -20.90 8.98
C TYR A 155 4.88 -21.82 7.75
N THR A 156 4.75 -23.14 7.89
CA THR A 156 4.84 -24.08 6.77
C THR A 156 3.76 -23.82 5.71
N GLN A 157 2.65 -23.19 6.10
CA GLN A 157 1.57 -22.79 5.19
C GLN A 157 2.08 -21.90 4.05
N PHE A 158 3.12 -21.10 4.27
CA PHE A 158 3.69 -20.23 3.24
C PHE A 158 4.14 -21.00 1.98
N HIS A 159 4.50 -22.28 2.06
CA HIS A 159 4.77 -23.09 0.87
C HIS A 159 3.53 -23.20 -0.02
N SER A 160 2.41 -23.65 0.56
CA SER A 160 1.15 -23.80 -0.18
C SER A 160 0.57 -22.45 -0.64
N LEU A 161 0.73 -21.39 0.17
CA LEU A 161 0.30 -20.04 -0.20
C LEU A 161 1.14 -19.49 -1.36
N SER A 162 2.46 -19.69 -1.33
CA SER A 162 3.35 -19.30 -2.43
C SER A 162 3.04 -20.10 -3.69
N GLN A 163 2.78 -21.41 -3.59
CA GLN A 163 2.33 -22.23 -4.71
C GLN A 163 1.01 -21.73 -5.30
N LYS A 164 0.04 -21.35 -4.47
CA LYS A 164 -1.21 -20.74 -4.95
C LYS A 164 -0.93 -19.46 -5.72
N LEU A 165 -0.10 -18.57 -5.17
CA LEU A 165 0.23 -17.28 -5.77
C LEU A 165 0.94 -17.43 -7.13
N ILE A 166 1.99 -18.25 -7.22
CA ILE A 166 2.76 -18.38 -8.48
C ILE A 166 1.96 -19.04 -9.61
N ASN A 167 0.86 -19.74 -9.27
CA ASN A 167 -0.03 -20.38 -10.24
C ASN A 167 -1.21 -19.48 -10.66
N ILE A 168 -1.33 -18.27 -10.11
CA ILE A 168 -2.31 -17.29 -10.60
C ILE A 168 -1.78 -16.70 -11.90
N SER A 169 -2.38 -17.09 -13.03
CA SER A 169 -2.02 -16.56 -14.36
C SER A 169 -2.05 -15.03 -14.35
N ASP A 170 -1.03 -14.43 -14.97
CA ASP A 170 -0.91 -12.98 -15.20
C ASP A 170 -0.79 -12.10 -13.95
N ILE A 171 -0.73 -12.69 -12.75
CA ILE A 171 -0.58 -11.95 -11.49
C ILE A 171 0.84 -12.07 -10.93
N PHE A 172 1.40 -13.27 -10.86
CA PHE A 172 2.78 -13.41 -10.41
C PHE A 172 3.75 -12.85 -11.47
N CYS A 173 4.55 -11.85 -11.08
CA CYS A 173 5.41 -11.08 -11.97
C CYS A 173 6.66 -11.87 -12.39
N GLY A 174 6.88 -13.04 -11.77
CA GLY A 174 8.03 -13.90 -12.03
C GLY A 174 9.16 -13.67 -11.04
N LYS A 175 9.94 -14.72 -10.80
CA LYS A 175 11.01 -14.75 -9.79
C LYS A 175 12.09 -13.66 -9.95
N ASP A 176 12.24 -13.13 -11.16
CA ASP A 176 13.29 -12.16 -11.50
C ASP A 176 12.79 -10.71 -11.42
N PHE A 177 11.52 -10.49 -11.05
CA PHE A 177 10.92 -9.14 -10.95
C PHE A 177 11.43 -8.35 -9.73
N SER A 178 11.49 -8.99 -8.56
CA SER A 178 11.99 -8.38 -7.33
C SER A 178 12.63 -9.41 -6.41
N TRP A 179 13.33 -8.95 -5.37
CA TRP A 179 13.84 -9.83 -4.33
C TRP A 179 12.69 -10.56 -3.61
N GLY A 180 11.56 -9.89 -3.37
CA GLY A 180 10.37 -10.49 -2.77
C GLY A 180 9.79 -11.62 -3.64
N ASP A 181 9.71 -11.40 -4.95
CA ASP A 181 9.23 -12.39 -5.92
C ASP A 181 10.12 -13.62 -6.00
N MET A 182 11.44 -13.41 -5.97
CA MET A 182 12.41 -14.50 -5.87
C MET A 182 12.16 -15.35 -4.62
N LYS A 183 11.90 -14.72 -3.46
CA LYS A 183 11.63 -15.43 -2.20
C LYS A 183 10.32 -16.18 -2.20
N ILE A 184 9.26 -15.62 -2.78
CA ILE A 184 7.99 -16.30 -2.99
C ILE A 184 8.20 -17.54 -3.88
N TYR A 185 8.94 -17.40 -4.99
CA TYR A 185 9.23 -18.50 -5.89
C TYR A 185 10.06 -19.61 -5.23
N GLU A 186 11.11 -19.25 -4.48
CA GLU A 186 11.90 -20.20 -3.69
C GLU A 186 11.02 -20.97 -2.70
N CYS A 187 10.15 -20.28 -1.96
CA CYS A 187 9.24 -20.90 -1.02
C CYS A 187 8.26 -21.85 -1.73
N ALA A 188 7.68 -21.46 -2.86
CA ALA A 188 6.74 -22.30 -3.61
C ALA A 188 7.35 -23.63 -4.10
N ASN A 189 8.65 -23.63 -4.46
CA ASN A 189 9.32 -24.75 -5.11
C ASN A 189 10.13 -25.65 -4.14
N GLN A 190 10.26 -25.27 -2.87
CA GLN A 190 10.91 -26.11 -1.87
C GLN A 190 10.00 -27.26 -1.41
N LYS A 191 10.58 -28.45 -1.22
CA LYS A 191 9.89 -29.61 -0.64
C LYS A 191 10.13 -29.65 0.87
N CYS A 192 9.07 -29.51 1.67
CA CYS A 192 9.15 -29.82 3.10
C CYS A 192 9.14 -31.33 3.32
N THR A 193 10.29 -31.90 3.64
CA THR A 193 10.40 -33.27 4.15
C THR A 193 10.85 -33.20 5.62
N GLY A 194 9.89 -33.16 6.55
CA GLY A 194 10.16 -33.02 7.98
C GLY A 194 10.49 -31.59 8.43
N SER A 195 10.67 -31.40 9.75
CA SER A 195 10.76 -30.09 10.41
C SER A 195 12.10 -29.37 10.28
N ASN A 196 13.16 -30.04 9.79
CA ASN A 196 14.52 -29.54 10.03
C ASN A 196 15.16 -28.80 8.84
N ASN A 197 14.56 -28.81 7.64
CA ASN A 197 15.15 -28.22 6.43
C ASN A 197 14.16 -27.44 5.54
N CYS A 198 13.04 -26.94 6.07
CA CYS A 198 12.10 -26.14 5.27
C CYS A 198 12.29 -24.64 5.48
N ASN A 199 12.65 -23.91 4.42
CA ASN A 199 12.84 -22.46 4.46
C ASN A 199 11.55 -21.73 4.05
N HIS A 200 10.53 -21.83 4.91
CA HIS A 200 9.31 -21.03 4.84
C HIS A 200 9.45 -19.66 5.50
N GLY A 201 10.60 -19.36 6.12
CA GLY A 201 10.79 -18.14 6.92
C GLY A 201 9.86 -18.06 8.12
N ASN A 202 9.67 -16.85 8.64
CA ASN A 202 8.72 -16.54 9.71
C ASN A 202 8.06 -15.19 9.42
N MET A 203 7.18 -14.72 10.29
CA MET A 203 6.48 -13.44 10.07
C MET A 203 7.44 -12.27 9.80
N ARG A 204 8.54 -12.18 10.55
CA ARG A 204 9.57 -11.13 10.34
C ARG A 204 10.24 -11.23 8.98
N SER A 205 10.29 -12.42 8.38
CA SER A 205 10.84 -12.64 7.04
C SER A 205 9.84 -12.23 5.95
N TRP A 206 8.54 -12.41 6.18
CA TRP A 206 7.50 -12.14 5.19
C TRP A 206 7.10 -10.67 5.08
N VAL A 207 7.26 -9.88 6.14
CA VAL A 207 7.09 -8.42 6.10
C VAL A 207 7.97 -7.79 5.00
N PRO A 208 9.32 -7.93 5.02
CA PRO A 208 10.15 -7.33 3.99
C PRO A 208 9.92 -7.95 2.60
N ILE A 209 9.54 -9.22 2.50
CA ILE A 209 9.20 -9.87 1.21
C ILE A 209 8.01 -9.15 0.55
N ASN A 210 6.92 -8.98 1.30
CA ASN A 210 5.72 -8.28 0.84
C ASN A 210 6.03 -6.81 0.50
N THR A 211 6.76 -6.11 1.37
CA THR A 211 7.14 -4.70 1.17
C THR A 211 8.04 -4.52 -0.05
N ASN A 212 9.04 -5.39 -0.25
CA ASN A 212 9.94 -5.28 -1.40
C ASN A 212 9.21 -5.44 -2.74
N HIS A 213 8.36 -6.46 -2.84
CA HIS A 213 7.54 -6.65 -4.03
C HIS A 213 6.65 -5.42 -4.28
N HIS A 214 5.96 -4.94 -3.25
CA HIS A 214 5.09 -3.76 -3.35
C HIS A 214 5.85 -2.51 -3.82
N LEU A 215 6.98 -2.15 -3.19
CA LEU A 215 7.78 -1.00 -3.58
C LEU A 215 8.30 -1.12 -5.02
N THR A 216 8.74 -2.31 -5.42
CA THR A 216 9.19 -2.57 -6.79
C THR A 216 8.04 -2.37 -7.78
N TYR A 217 6.89 -2.99 -7.51
CA TYR A 217 5.71 -2.90 -8.35
C TYR A 217 5.21 -1.47 -8.50
N VAL A 218 5.02 -0.75 -7.39
CA VAL A 218 4.57 0.64 -7.38
C VAL A 218 5.57 1.56 -8.09
N GLY A 219 6.87 1.36 -7.86
CA GLY A 219 7.91 2.14 -8.55
C GLY A 219 7.84 1.99 -10.07
N HIS A 220 7.67 0.77 -10.57
CA HIS A 220 7.44 0.51 -12.00
C HIS A 220 6.13 1.14 -12.49
N GLN A 221 5.04 0.98 -11.74
CA GLN A 221 3.72 1.47 -12.11
C GLN A 221 3.68 3.01 -12.24
N VAL A 222 4.29 3.72 -11.29
CA VAL A 222 4.44 5.18 -11.34
C VAL A 222 5.33 5.58 -12.52
N ALA A 223 6.47 4.93 -12.72
CA ALA A 223 7.39 5.24 -13.81
C ALA A 223 6.73 5.11 -15.19
N MET A 224 5.88 4.10 -15.39
CA MET A 224 5.13 3.90 -16.63
C MET A 224 4.11 5.01 -16.89
N LEU A 225 3.42 5.50 -15.86
CA LEU A 225 2.38 6.54 -16.00
C LEU A 225 2.95 7.95 -16.18
N VAL A 226 4.10 8.26 -15.58
CA VAL A 226 4.71 9.60 -15.73
C VAL A 226 5.56 9.76 -16.99
N SER A 227 5.87 8.65 -17.66
CA SER A 227 6.65 8.63 -18.91
C SER A 227 5.79 8.64 -20.18
N SER A 228 4.46 8.54 -20.04
CA SER A 228 3.47 8.54 -21.13
C SER A 228 2.87 9.93 -21.34
#